data_AF-A0A536QSJ3-F1
#
_entry.id   AF-A0A536QSJ3-F1
#
_cell.length_a   1.000
_cell.length_b   1.000
_cell.length_c   1.000
_cell.angle_alpha   90.00
_cell.angle_beta   90.00
_cell.angle_gamma   90.00
#
_symmetry.space_group_name_H-M   'P 1'
#
loop_
_entity.id
_entity.type
_entity.pdbx_description
1 polymer ?
#
loop_
_entity_poly.entity_id
_entity_poly.type
_entity_poly.pdbx_seq_one_letter_code
_entity_poly.pdbx_strand_id
1 'polypeptide(L)'
;MTTFADFDAYVRAREREYIDELKTLIRQPTVSAQGIGIPETARIVLDRAKKRGGIAAEALTVDGGPPTIVGETGRGDRTLLVYNHYDVQPPDPLDEWETPPFEPTERDGFLYGRGVSDNKGNLMARLQAIDAYRATMGELPLRIRVLYEGEEESGSAHLAAFVARHGERLRADGCIWEAGYKDAAGRPTISCGLKGIAYVELRVRGANKDAHSSLATIVPNPAWRLVWALATLKNGADQITIDGFMGAVRPPTAADRALLEGLPFDEEGMLRIHGITRFVRGLRGY
;
A
#
# COMPACT_ATOMS: atom_id res chain seq x y z
N MET A 1 -18.65 -32.94 0.73
CA MET A 1 -18.17 -31.67 0.14
C MET A 1 -18.12 -30.67 1.27
N THR A 2 -16.95 -30.42 1.83
CA THR A 2 -16.75 -29.25 2.70
C THR A 2 -16.96 -28.02 1.82
N THR A 3 -17.84 -27.14 2.25
CA THR A 3 -18.28 -25.99 1.46
C THR A 3 -17.57 -24.74 1.97
N PHE A 4 -17.55 -23.66 1.18
CA PHE A 4 -17.13 -22.35 1.70
C PHE A 4 -17.95 -21.88 2.91
N ALA A 5 -19.12 -22.49 3.20
CA ALA A 5 -19.85 -22.22 4.44
C ALA A 5 -19.09 -22.67 5.70
N ASP A 6 -18.35 -23.79 5.66
CA ASP A 6 -17.53 -24.25 6.79
C ASP A 6 -16.35 -23.31 7.02
N PHE A 7 -15.74 -22.84 5.92
CA PHE A 7 -14.71 -21.81 5.94
C PHE A 7 -15.23 -20.50 6.55
N ASP A 8 -16.37 -20.01 6.09
CA ASP A 8 -16.98 -18.77 6.60
C ASP A 8 -17.33 -18.91 8.09
N ALA A 9 -17.88 -20.05 8.50
CA ALA A 9 -18.19 -20.34 9.89
C ALA A 9 -16.92 -20.38 10.76
N TYR A 10 -15.83 -20.98 10.26
CA TYR A 10 -14.54 -21.03 10.94
C TYR A 10 -13.93 -19.64 11.12
N VAL A 11 -13.98 -18.80 10.09
CA VAL A 11 -13.51 -17.40 10.14
C VAL A 11 -14.33 -16.60 11.16
N ARG A 12 -15.67 -16.66 11.09
CA ARG A 12 -16.56 -15.96 12.05
C ARG A 12 -16.31 -16.39 13.49
N ALA A 13 -16.10 -17.68 13.73
CA ALA A 13 -15.81 -18.20 15.07
C ALA A 13 -14.47 -17.69 15.65
N ARG A 14 -13.56 -17.21 14.80
CA ARG A 14 -12.22 -16.71 15.17
C ARG A 14 -12.02 -15.22 14.91
N GLU A 15 -13.07 -14.51 14.53
CA GLU A 15 -12.98 -13.09 14.13
C GLU A 15 -12.27 -12.23 15.21
N ARG A 16 -12.62 -12.42 16.49
CA ARG A 16 -11.97 -11.71 17.60
C ARG A 16 -10.49 -12.05 17.74
N GLU A 17 -10.13 -13.32 17.65
CA GLU A 17 -8.74 -13.78 17.68
C GLU A 17 -7.94 -13.14 16.52
N TYR A 18 -8.50 -13.17 15.31
CA TYR A 18 -7.87 -12.61 14.12
C TYR A 18 -7.68 -11.09 14.19
N ILE A 19 -8.69 -10.37 14.71
CA ILE A 19 -8.60 -8.94 14.96
C ILE A 19 -7.54 -8.64 16.03
N ASP A 20 -7.46 -9.43 17.11
CA ASP A 20 -6.48 -9.19 18.18
C ASP A 20 -5.03 -9.49 17.75
N GLU A 21 -4.83 -10.44 16.84
CA GLU A 21 -3.55 -10.64 16.17
C GLU A 21 -3.15 -9.43 15.32
N LEU A 22 -4.08 -8.88 14.54
CA LEU A 22 -3.85 -7.66 13.77
C LEU A 22 -3.53 -6.48 14.71
N LYS A 23 -4.28 -6.30 15.79
CA LYS A 23 -4.00 -5.26 16.80
C LYS A 23 -2.60 -5.42 17.38
N THR A 24 -2.15 -6.65 17.63
CA THR A 24 -0.79 -6.93 18.11
C THR A 24 0.27 -6.45 17.10
N LEU A 25 0.03 -6.69 15.80
CA LEU A 25 0.94 -6.23 14.75
C LEU A 25 0.91 -4.70 14.56
N ILE A 26 -0.25 -4.06 14.75
CA ILE A 26 -0.37 -2.59 14.70
C ILE A 26 0.37 -1.94 15.88
N ARG A 27 0.30 -2.52 17.08
CA ARG A 27 1.00 -2.00 18.27
C ARG A 27 2.52 -1.95 18.15
N GLN A 28 3.10 -2.71 17.22
CA GLN A 28 4.52 -2.61 16.89
C GLN A 28 4.68 -1.57 15.76
N PRO A 29 5.22 -0.37 16.03
CA PRO A 29 5.45 0.62 14.99
C PRO A 29 6.47 0.12 13.96
N THR A 30 6.26 0.45 12.68
CA THR A 30 7.20 0.11 11.57
C THR A 30 7.36 1.22 10.55
N VAL A 31 7.87 2.36 10.98
CA VAL A 31 7.98 3.52 10.09
C VAL A 31 9.28 3.43 9.29
N SER A 32 9.21 2.94 8.04
CA SER A 32 10.38 2.71 7.18
C SER A 32 11.17 3.99 6.90
N ALA A 33 10.47 5.10 6.63
CA ALA A 33 11.08 6.41 6.39
C ALA A 33 11.93 6.92 7.59
N GLN A 34 11.71 6.37 8.79
CA GLN A 34 12.39 6.74 10.03
C GLN A 34 13.26 5.59 10.59
N GLY A 35 13.30 4.42 9.92
CA GLY A 35 14.03 3.24 10.39
C GLY A 35 13.49 2.62 11.69
N ILE A 36 12.23 2.87 12.04
CA ILE A 36 11.66 2.44 13.32
C ILE A 36 11.10 1.02 13.21
N GLY A 37 11.47 0.13 14.13
CA GLY A 37 10.76 -1.14 14.40
C GLY A 37 10.78 -2.19 13.30
N ILE A 38 11.62 -2.01 12.27
CA ILE A 38 11.69 -2.87 11.09
C ILE A 38 12.08 -4.32 11.45
N PRO A 39 13.19 -4.58 12.19
CA PRO A 39 13.55 -5.95 12.55
C PRO A 39 12.54 -6.63 13.48
N GLU A 40 11.97 -5.88 14.42
CA GLU A 40 11.00 -6.37 15.39
C GLU A 40 9.74 -6.87 14.70
N THR A 41 9.23 -6.10 13.74
CA THR A 41 8.03 -6.47 12.99
C THR A 41 8.28 -7.57 12.00
N ALA A 42 9.43 -7.57 11.30
CA ALA A 42 9.80 -8.67 10.43
C ALA A 42 9.78 -10.01 11.19
N ARG A 43 10.25 -10.01 12.46
CA ARG A 43 10.18 -11.19 13.33
C ARG A 43 8.75 -11.60 13.68
N ILE A 44 7.86 -10.64 13.97
CA ILE A 44 6.43 -10.93 14.23
C ILE A 44 5.77 -11.50 12.98
N VAL A 45 5.99 -10.88 11.81
CA VAL A 45 5.43 -11.32 10.52
C VAL A 45 5.95 -12.70 10.16
N LEU A 46 7.24 -12.97 10.32
CA LEU A 46 7.83 -14.28 10.10
C LEU A 46 7.21 -15.35 11.01
N ASP A 47 7.03 -15.04 12.29
CA ASP A 47 6.38 -15.94 13.25
C ASP A 47 4.93 -16.25 12.84
N ARG A 48 4.17 -15.23 12.42
CA ARG A 48 2.79 -15.39 11.95
C ARG A 48 2.71 -16.16 10.63
N ALA A 49 3.59 -15.90 9.68
CA ALA A 49 3.66 -16.64 8.43
C ALA A 49 3.89 -18.14 8.68
N LYS A 50 4.77 -18.48 9.61
CA LYS A 50 5.03 -19.87 10.03
C LYS A 50 3.84 -20.48 10.76
N LYS A 51 3.34 -19.82 11.80
CA LYS A 51 2.33 -20.41 12.72
C LYS A 51 0.92 -20.44 12.13
N ARG A 52 0.49 -19.37 11.46
CA ARG A 52 -0.85 -19.27 10.86
C ARG A 52 -0.86 -19.74 9.43
N GLY A 53 0.05 -19.23 8.60
CA GLY A 53 0.13 -19.65 7.22
C GLY A 53 0.60 -21.11 7.05
N GLY A 54 1.28 -21.69 8.05
CA GLY A 54 2.03 -22.94 7.86
C GLY A 54 3.02 -22.84 6.71
N ILE A 55 3.56 -21.63 6.51
CA ILE A 55 4.49 -21.34 5.43
C ILE A 55 5.88 -21.75 5.89
N ALA A 56 6.61 -22.46 5.04
CA ALA A 56 8.05 -22.68 5.20
C ALA A 56 8.79 -21.36 4.92
N ALA A 57 8.63 -20.40 5.84
CA ALA A 57 9.09 -19.03 5.68
C ALA A 57 10.47 -18.79 6.29
N GLU A 58 11.23 -17.88 5.70
CA GLU A 58 12.47 -17.33 6.25
C GLU A 58 12.54 -15.83 5.95
N ALA A 59 13.38 -15.12 6.70
CA ALA A 59 13.67 -13.72 6.44
C ALA A 59 15.04 -13.63 5.76
N LEU A 60 15.09 -13.00 4.59
CA LEU A 60 16.30 -12.78 3.80
C LEU A 60 16.58 -11.29 3.69
N THR A 61 17.84 -10.92 3.51
CA THR A 61 18.25 -9.53 3.26
C THR A 61 19.12 -9.45 2.02
N VAL A 62 19.09 -8.29 1.38
CA VAL A 62 20.15 -7.83 0.48
C VAL A 62 20.92 -6.71 1.19
N ASP A 63 22.08 -6.35 0.64
CA ASP A 63 22.98 -5.38 1.27
C ASP A 63 22.25 -4.04 1.50
N GLY A 64 22.15 -3.64 2.78
CA GLY A 64 21.48 -2.38 3.18
C GLY A 64 19.95 -2.44 3.27
N GLY A 65 19.31 -3.52 2.79
CA GLY A 65 17.85 -3.64 2.76
C GLY A 65 17.23 -4.25 4.04
N PRO A 66 15.93 -4.01 4.29
CA PRO A 66 15.22 -4.60 5.41
C PRO A 66 15.01 -6.11 5.23
N PRO A 67 14.73 -6.86 6.32
CA PRO A 67 14.43 -8.29 6.23
C PRO A 67 13.14 -8.54 5.42
N THR A 68 13.28 -9.20 4.28
CA THR A 68 12.16 -9.60 3.43
C THR A 68 11.75 -11.04 3.74
N ILE A 69 10.49 -11.26 4.12
CA ILE A 69 9.97 -12.59 4.41
C ILE A 69 9.57 -13.28 3.11
N VAL A 70 10.15 -14.45 2.87
CA VAL A 70 9.81 -15.30 1.73
C VAL A 70 9.52 -16.73 2.18
N GLY A 71 8.68 -17.44 1.46
CA GLY A 71 8.37 -18.84 1.76
C GLY A 71 7.25 -19.39 0.90
N GLU A 72 6.95 -20.67 1.07
CA GLU A 72 5.86 -21.31 0.37
C GLU A 72 5.07 -22.31 1.21
N THR A 73 3.84 -22.59 0.79
CA THR A 73 2.93 -23.61 1.33
C THR A 73 1.99 -24.12 0.24
N GLY A 74 1.30 -25.25 0.48
CA GLY A 74 0.44 -25.90 -0.52
C GLY A 74 1.20 -26.79 -1.52
N ARG A 75 0.46 -27.53 -2.34
CA ARG A 75 1.02 -28.63 -3.16
C ARG A 75 0.55 -28.68 -4.63
N GLY A 76 -0.14 -27.66 -5.11
CA GLY A 76 -0.64 -27.65 -6.49
C GLY A 76 0.40 -27.25 -7.55
N ASP A 77 0.07 -27.57 -8.81
CA ASP A 77 0.92 -27.29 -9.98
C ASP A 77 1.00 -25.81 -10.34
N ARG A 78 -0.03 -25.05 -9.96
CA ARG A 78 -0.07 -23.59 -10.11
C ARG A 78 0.46 -22.92 -8.87
N THR A 79 1.23 -21.86 -9.07
CA THR A 79 1.84 -21.07 -8.01
C THR A 79 1.29 -19.65 -8.03
N LEU A 80 0.80 -19.17 -6.89
CA LEU A 80 0.35 -17.80 -6.69
C LEU A 80 1.31 -17.08 -5.76
N LEU A 81 1.86 -15.95 -6.20
CA LEU A 81 2.63 -15.06 -5.35
C LEU A 81 1.67 -14.13 -4.60
N VAL A 82 1.90 -13.98 -3.31
CA VAL A 82 1.19 -13.03 -2.46
C VAL A 82 2.22 -12.00 -1.99
N TYR A 83 2.09 -10.78 -2.49
CA TYR A 83 2.94 -9.65 -2.10
C TYR A 83 2.21 -8.77 -1.10
N ASN A 84 2.91 -8.39 -0.02
CA ASN A 84 2.48 -7.38 0.95
C ASN A 84 3.71 -6.64 1.47
N HIS A 85 3.49 -5.55 2.20
CA HIS A 85 4.51 -4.93 3.03
C HIS A 85 4.09 -4.91 4.50
N TYR A 86 5.06 -4.77 5.40
CA TYR A 86 4.83 -4.67 6.84
C TYR A 86 5.26 -3.33 7.43
N ASP A 87 5.89 -2.47 6.64
CA ASP A 87 6.14 -1.08 7.01
C ASP A 87 4.89 -0.21 6.88
N VAL A 88 4.97 1.00 7.39
CA VAL A 88 3.87 1.96 7.42
C VAL A 88 4.39 3.38 7.27
N GLN A 89 3.58 4.27 6.72
CA GLN A 89 3.85 5.71 6.75
C GLN A 89 4.04 6.26 8.19
N PRO A 90 4.79 7.37 8.36
CA PRO A 90 4.76 8.17 9.58
C PRO A 90 3.33 8.54 9.98
N PRO A 91 3.02 8.59 11.29
CA PRO A 91 1.69 8.95 11.75
C PRO A 91 1.45 10.45 11.86
N ASP A 92 2.45 11.29 11.66
CA ASP A 92 2.33 12.75 11.81
C ASP A 92 1.26 13.36 10.86
N PRO A 93 0.55 14.41 11.30
CA PRO A 93 0.60 15.04 12.63
C PRO A 93 -0.17 14.24 13.70
N LEU A 94 0.44 14.06 14.88
CA LEU A 94 -0.12 13.22 15.95
C LEU A 94 -1.37 13.82 16.61
N ASP A 95 -1.51 15.14 16.61
CA ASP A 95 -2.62 15.87 17.22
C ASP A 95 -3.92 15.82 16.40
N GLU A 96 -3.85 15.40 15.14
CA GLU A 96 -5.04 15.13 14.32
C GLU A 96 -5.63 13.72 14.56
N TRP A 97 -4.95 12.86 15.34
CA TRP A 97 -5.47 11.55 15.70
C TRP A 97 -6.39 11.62 16.92
N GLU A 98 -7.59 11.05 16.79
CA GLU A 98 -8.50 10.88 17.94
C GLU A 98 -8.00 9.84 18.95
N THR A 99 -7.25 8.83 18.48
CA THR A 99 -6.62 7.79 19.31
C THR A 99 -5.18 7.58 18.85
N PRO A 100 -4.22 7.28 19.75
CA PRO A 100 -2.82 7.14 19.34
C PRO A 100 -2.66 6.14 18.18
N PRO A 101 -1.83 6.45 17.16
CA PRO A 101 -1.77 5.72 15.90
C PRO A 101 -1.40 4.25 16.06
N PHE A 102 -0.59 3.91 17.07
CA PHE A 102 -0.17 2.55 17.36
C PHE A 102 -0.92 1.93 18.56
N GLU A 103 -2.03 2.54 18.97
CA GLU A 103 -2.97 1.99 19.95
C GLU A 103 -4.29 1.64 19.24
N PRO A 104 -4.39 0.44 18.64
CA PRO A 104 -5.49 0.14 17.76
C PRO A 104 -6.82 0.10 18.51
N THR A 105 -7.76 0.92 18.06
CA THR A 105 -9.01 1.22 18.77
C THR A 105 -10.21 0.89 17.90
N GLU A 106 -11.18 0.15 18.46
CA GLU A 106 -12.46 -0.10 17.80
C GLU A 106 -13.44 1.05 18.08
N ARG A 107 -14.01 1.65 17.04
CA ARG A 107 -15.03 2.69 17.14
C ARG A 107 -16.01 2.56 15.98
N ASP A 108 -17.32 2.63 16.27
CA ASP A 108 -18.40 2.59 15.27
C ASP A 108 -18.32 1.41 14.28
N GLY A 109 -17.81 0.25 14.73
CA GLY A 109 -17.62 -0.94 13.89
C GLY A 109 -16.36 -0.94 13.03
N PHE A 110 -15.48 0.04 13.18
CA PHE A 110 -14.20 0.14 12.49
C PHE A 110 -13.03 -0.03 13.45
N LEU A 111 -11.92 -0.56 12.95
CA LEU A 111 -10.63 -0.61 13.66
C LEU A 111 -9.75 0.53 13.16
N TYR A 112 -9.36 1.43 14.06
CA TYR A 112 -8.47 2.54 13.76
C TYR A 112 -7.04 2.25 14.25
N GLY A 113 -6.05 2.59 13.44
CA GLY A 113 -4.63 2.46 13.76
C GLY A 113 -3.75 2.57 12.51
N ARG A 114 -2.56 3.13 12.64
CA ARG A 114 -1.58 3.22 11.55
C ARG A 114 -1.18 1.81 11.11
N GLY A 115 -1.35 1.54 9.82
CA GLY A 115 -1.08 0.24 9.23
C GLY A 115 -2.29 -0.67 9.09
N VAL A 116 -3.45 -0.31 9.67
CA VAL A 116 -4.63 -1.21 9.70
C VAL A 116 -5.09 -1.60 8.29
N SER A 117 -5.22 -0.63 7.39
CA SER A 117 -5.62 -0.88 5.99
C SER A 117 -4.40 -1.01 5.07
N ASP A 118 -3.30 -0.35 5.40
CA ASP A 118 -2.11 -0.24 4.55
C ASP A 118 -0.82 -0.50 5.34
N ASN A 119 -0.30 -1.74 5.39
CA ASN A 119 -0.89 -2.94 4.78
C ASN A 119 -1.02 -4.15 5.73
N LYS A 120 -0.84 -3.94 7.03
CA LYS A 120 -0.86 -5.00 8.05
C LYS A 120 -2.17 -5.79 8.07
N GLY A 121 -3.31 -5.14 7.83
CA GLY A 121 -4.62 -5.83 7.77
C GLY A 121 -4.72 -6.82 6.63
N ASN A 122 -4.34 -6.41 5.41
CA ASN A 122 -4.35 -7.28 4.23
C ASN A 122 -3.37 -8.45 4.41
N LEU A 123 -2.17 -8.18 4.91
CA LEU A 123 -1.17 -9.21 5.21
C LEU A 123 -1.73 -10.27 6.17
N MET A 124 -2.28 -9.84 7.31
CA MET A 124 -2.83 -10.75 8.32
C MET A 124 -4.05 -11.52 7.80
N ALA A 125 -4.96 -10.86 7.09
CA ALA A 125 -6.14 -11.50 6.51
C ALA A 125 -5.76 -12.63 5.54
N ARG A 126 -4.68 -12.48 4.76
CA ARG A 126 -4.19 -13.52 3.84
C ARG A 126 -3.63 -14.73 4.61
N LEU A 127 -2.84 -14.49 5.65
CA LEU A 127 -2.34 -15.57 6.52
C LEU A 127 -3.48 -16.33 7.21
N GLN A 128 -4.50 -15.60 7.67
CA GLN A 128 -5.68 -16.16 8.33
C GLN A 128 -6.59 -16.90 7.35
N ALA A 129 -6.68 -16.47 6.09
CA ALA A 129 -7.40 -17.20 5.05
C ALA A 129 -6.72 -18.55 4.74
N ILE A 130 -5.39 -18.59 4.73
CA ILE A 130 -4.63 -19.85 4.58
C ILE A 130 -4.91 -20.79 5.76
N ASP A 131 -4.86 -20.28 6.99
CA ASP A 131 -5.20 -21.04 8.21
C ASP A 131 -6.61 -21.64 8.12
N ALA A 132 -7.61 -20.80 7.84
CA ALA A 132 -9.01 -21.21 7.75
C ALA A 132 -9.24 -22.24 6.63
N TYR A 133 -8.62 -22.05 5.46
CA TYR A 133 -8.71 -23.01 4.37
C TYR A 133 -8.12 -24.37 4.80
N ARG A 134 -6.93 -24.37 5.40
CA ARG A 134 -6.26 -25.61 5.83
C ARG A 134 -7.03 -26.35 6.91
N ALA A 135 -7.64 -25.62 7.84
CA ALA A 135 -8.41 -26.20 8.93
C ALA A 135 -9.75 -26.81 8.47
N THR A 136 -10.36 -26.27 7.42
CA THR A 136 -11.73 -26.65 7.00
C THR A 136 -11.77 -27.47 5.72
N MET A 137 -10.91 -27.16 4.75
CA MET A 137 -10.90 -27.76 3.42
C MET A 137 -9.66 -28.64 3.18
N GLY A 138 -8.69 -28.63 4.09
CA GLY A 138 -7.46 -29.41 3.99
C GLY A 138 -6.38 -28.72 3.16
N GLU A 139 -5.54 -29.49 2.48
CA GLU A 139 -4.37 -28.93 1.78
C GLU A 139 -4.78 -27.95 0.67
N LEU A 140 -4.02 -26.87 0.52
CA LEU A 140 -4.27 -25.86 -0.52
C LEU A 140 -4.13 -26.48 -1.93
N PRO A 141 -5.09 -26.20 -2.85
CA PRO A 141 -5.10 -26.78 -4.20
C PRO A 141 -4.06 -26.15 -5.15
N LEU A 142 -3.34 -25.12 -4.68
CA LEU A 142 -2.29 -24.40 -5.38
C LEU A 142 -1.14 -24.11 -4.41
N ARG A 143 0.07 -23.90 -4.95
CA ARG A 143 1.20 -23.43 -4.16
C ARG A 143 1.06 -21.93 -3.93
N ILE A 144 1.15 -21.48 -2.68
CA ILE A 144 1.21 -20.06 -2.33
C ILE A 144 2.66 -19.74 -1.99
N ARG A 145 3.23 -18.76 -2.69
CA ARG A 145 4.50 -18.12 -2.34
C ARG A 145 4.22 -16.77 -1.72
N VAL A 146 5.01 -16.38 -0.73
CA VAL A 146 4.89 -15.05 -0.10
C VAL A 146 6.14 -14.23 -0.32
N LEU A 147 5.94 -12.92 -0.44
CA LEU A 147 6.98 -11.90 -0.48
C LEU A 147 6.50 -10.73 0.37
N TYR A 148 6.99 -10.62 1.60
CA TYR A 148 6.64 -9.53 2.50
C TYR A 148 7.85 -8.66 2.78
N GLU A 149 7.85 -7.42 2.28
CA GLU A 149 8.95 -6.47 2.47
C GLU A 149 8.63 -5.39 3.52
N GLY A 150 9.62 -4.56 3.83
CA GLY A 150 9.54 -3.57 4.92
C GLY A 150 10.03 -2.18 4.55
N GLU A 151 9.91 -1.79 3.28
CA GLU A 151 10.27 -0.45 2.80
C GLU A 151 9.40 0.04 1.63
N GLU A 152 8.20 -0.50 1.44
CA GLU A 152 7.32 -0.09 0.34
C GLU A 152 6.93 1.38 0.45
N GLU A 153 6.68 1.85 1.68
CA GLU A 153 6.28 3.23 1.98
C GLU A 153 7.44 4.22 1.76
N SER A 154 8.66 3.69 1.56
CA SER A 154 9.88 4.40 1.21
C SER A 154 10.36 4.10 -0.21
N GLY A 155 9.51 3.48 -1.05
CA GLY A 155 9.75 3.26 -2.47
C GLY A 155 10.44 1.95 -2.84
N SER A 156 10.51 0.96 -1.95
CA SER A 156 11.02 -0.39 -2.26
C SER A 156 12.43 -0.39 -2.89
N ALA A 157 13.32 0.47 -2.39
CA ALA A 157 14.61 0.76 -3.03
C ALA A 157 15.49 -0.49 -3.28
N HIS A 158 15.38 -1.50 -2.43
CA HIS A 158 16.14 -2.73 -2.48
C HIS A 158 15.36 -3.91 -3.09
N LEU A 159 14.04 -3.79 -3.31
CA LEU A 159 13.21 -4.87 -3.85
C LEU A 159 13.72 -5.35 -5.22
N ALA A 160 14.16 -4.42 -6.10
CA ALA A 160 14.71 -4.79 -7.40
C ALA A 160 15.96 -5.67 -7.28
N ALA A 161 16.88 -5.32 -6.37
CA ALA A 161 18.07 -6.12 -6.09
C ALA A 161 17.71 -7.46 -5.43
N PHE A 162 16.72 -7.47 -4.55
CA PHE A 162 16.19 -8.67 -3.92
C PHE A 162 15.63 -9.65 -4.96
N VAL A 163 14.79 -9.17 -5.88
CA VAL A 163 14.24 -9.96 -6.98
C VAL A 163 15.34 -10.45 -7.93
N ALA A 164 16.36 -9.64 -8.22
CA ALA A 164 17.50 -10.09 -9.03
C ALA A 164 18.26 -11.24 -8.36
N ARG A 165 18.42 -11.22 -7.04
CA ARG A 165 19.15 -12.24 -6.26
C ARG A 165 18.33 -13.49 -5.95
N HIS A 166 17.03 -13.33 -5.70
CA HIS A 166 16.16 -14.39 -5.17
C HIS A 166 14.97 -14.71 -6.07
N GLY A 167 14.88 -14.13 -7.27
CA GLY A 167 13.71 -14.17 -8.15
C GLY A 167 13.21 -15.56 -8.52
N GLU A 168 14.09 -16.57 -8.61
CA GLU A 168 13.66 -17.96 -8.88
C GLU A 168 12.69 -18.48 -7.81
N ARG A 169 12.89 -18.06 -6.55
CA ARG A 169 12.02 -18.38 -5.42
C ARG A 169 10.70 -17.63 -5.44
N LEU A 170 10.57 -16.61 -6.28
CA LEU A 170 9.40 -15.74 -6.38
C LEU A 170 8.57 -16.03 -7.64
N ARG A 171 9.05 -16.89 -8.53
CA ARG A 171 8.33 -17.26 -9.76
C ARG A 171 6.95 -17.81 -9.44
N ALA A 172 5.94 -17.31 -10.14
CA ALA A 172 4.55 -17.68 -9.95
C ALA A 172 3.79 -17.53 -11.28
N ASP A 173 2.65 -18.22 -11.40
CA ASP A 173 1.70 -18.08 -12.51
C ASP A 173 0.86 -16.80 -12.40
N GLY A 174 0.76 -16.23 -11.20
CA GLY A 174 0.05 -14.98 -10.93
C GLY A 174 0.50 -14.34 -9.62
N CYS A 175 0.12 -13.07 -9.42
CA CYS A 175 0.41 -12.32 -8.21
C CYS A 175 -0.85 -11.65 -7.67
N ILE A 176 -1.14 -11.83 -6.38
CA ILE A 176 -2.06 -10.97 -5.65
C ILE A 176 -1.23 -9.87 -4.99
N TRP A 177 -1.37 -8.66 -5.53
CA TRP A 177 -0.76 -7.45 -4.97
C TRP A 177 -1.46 -7.03 -3.69
N GLU A 178 -0.80 -6.24 -2.84
CA GLU A 178 -1.09 -5.99 -1.42
C GLU A 178 -2.46 -5.42 -1.06
N ALA A 179 -3.24 -4.98 -2.04
CA ALA A 179 -4.49 -4.28 -1.81
C ALA A 179 -5.73 -5.12 -2.17
N GLY A 180 -6.84 -4.84 -1.47
CA GLY A 180 -8.17 -5.32 -1.80
C GLY A 180 -9.20 -4.33 -1.26
N TYR A 181 -10.09 -3.85 -2.11
CA TYR A 181 -11.08 -2.84 -1.72
C TYR A 181 -12.49 -3.33 -1.98
N LYS A 182 -13.44 -2.68 -1.29
CA LYS A 182 -14.86 -2.71 -1.63
C LYS A 182 -15.28 -1.28 -1.93
N ASP A 183 -16.18 -1.12 -2.89
CA ASP A 183 -16.80 0.18 -3.13
C ASP A 183 -17.88 0.49 -2.09
N ALA A 184 -18.50 1.68 -2.21
CA ALA A 184 -19.55 2.14 -1.31
C ALA A 184 -20.79 1.22 -1.26
N ALA A 185 -21.02 0.40 -2.29
CA ALA A 185 -22.10 -0.59 -2.33
C ALA A 185 -21.66 -1.96 -1.76
N GLY A 186 -20.43 -2.06 -1.26
CA GLY A 186 -19.87 -3.29 -0.71
C GLY A 186 -19.37 -4.29 -1.76
N ARG A 187 -19.32 -3.91 -3.04
CA ARG A 187 -18.85 -4.80 -4.11
C ARG A 187 -17.32 -4.89 -4.07
N PRO A 188 -16.73 -6.10 -4.09
CA PRO A 188 -15.29 -6.26 -4.20
C PRO A 188 -14.77 -5.66 -5.51
N THR A 189 -13.67 -4.92 -5.44
CA THR A 189 -13.02 -4.34 -6.61
C THR A 189 -11.68 -5.02 -6.84
N ILE A 190 -11.39 -5.37 -8.09
CA ILE A 190 -10.10 -5.90 -8.51
C ILE A 190 -9.44 -4.85 -9.39
N SER A 191 -8.29 -4.32 -8.94
CA SER A 191 -7.48 -3.43 -9.77
C SER A 191 -6.51 -4.26 -10.60
N CYS A 192 -6.51 -4.03 -11.91
CA CYS A 192 -5.60 -4.68 -12.87
C CYS A 192 -4.47 -3.73 -13.32
N GLY A 193 -4.32 -2.58 -12.67
CA GLY A 193 -3.29 -1.60 -13.03
C GLY A 193 -3.10 -0.53 -11.96
N LEU A 194 -1.87 -0.02 -11.89
CA LEU A 194 -1.46 1.06 -11.00
C LEU A 194 -0.80 2.16 -11.85
N LYS A 195 -0.90 3.41 -11.40
CA LYS A 195 -0.11 4.50 -11.98
C LYS A 195 1.32 4.38 -11.46
N GLY A 196 2.30 4.62 -12.32
CA GLY A 196 3.66 4.86 -11.85
C GLY A 196 3.77 6.21 -11.14
N ILE A 197 4.81 6.37 -10.33
CA ILE A 197 5.16 7.62 -9.66
C ILE A 197 6.59 8.02 -10.02
N ALA A 198 6.80 9.32 -10.26
CA ALA A 198 8.12 9.90 -10.40
C ALA A 198 8.24 11.06 -9.41
N TYR A 199 9.13 10.92 -8.44
CA TYR A 199 9.38 11.94 -7.42
C TYR A 199 10.61 12.76 -7.82
N VAL A 200 10.50 14.09 -7.74
CA VAL A 200 11.61 15.02 -8.03
C VAL A 200 11.76 16.02 -6.90
N GLU A 201 13.00 16.33 -6.52
CA GLU A 201 13.30 17.36 -5.53
C GLU A 201 13.90 18.59 -6.22
N LEU A 202 13.22 19.74 -6.12
CA LEU A 202 13.72 21.01 -6.64
C LEU A 202 14.46 21.77 -5.53
N ARG A 203 15.76 21.97 -5.70
CA ARG A 203 16.60 22.75 -4.78
C ARG A 203 17.07 24.05 -5.43
N VAL A 204 16.83 25.17 -4.75
CA VAL A 204 17.36 26.47 -5.15
C VAL A 204 18.19 27.05 -4.01
N ARG A 205 19.45 27.40 -4.29
CA ARG A 205 20.33 28.07 -3.36
C ARG A 205 20.44 29.56 -3.73
N GLY A 206 20.16 30.42 -2.76
CA GLY A 206 20.25 31.88 -2.90
C GLY A 206 21.56 32.42 -2.31
N ALA A 207 21.45 33.46 -1.47
CA ALA A 207 22.58 34.03 -0.76
C ALA A 207 23.38 32.98 0.03
N ASN A 208 24.65 33.29 0.33
CA ASN A 208 25.54 32.41 1.09
C ASN A 208 25.20 32.31 2.60
N LYS A 209 24.22 33.07 3.06
CA LYS A 209 23.66 33.07 4.41
C LYS A 209 22.21 33.52 4.38
N ASP A 210 21.48 33.23 5.44
CA ASP A 210 20.15 33.79 5.65
C ASP A 210 20.24 35.33 5.75
N ALA A 211 19.32 36.01 5.07
CA ALA A 211 19.30 37.46 4.97
C ALA A 211 18.16 38.04 5.81
N HIS A 212 18.40 39.19 6.45
CA HIS A 212 17.34 39.94 7.11
C HIS A 212 16.27 40.35 6.09
N SER A 213 14.99 40.15 6.41
CA SER A 213 13.88 40.32 5.46
C SER A 213 13.75 41.74 4.89
N SER A 214 14.26 42.76 5.58
CA SER A 214 14.33 44.13 5.05
C SER A 214 15.14 44.27 3.76
N LEU A 215 16.04 43.32 3.46
CA LEU A 215 16.86 43.29 2.25
C LEU A 215 16.14 42.65 1.05
N ALA A 216 14.86 42.27 1.18
CA ALA A 216 14.11 41.57 0.14
C ALA A 216 14.00 42.35 -1.19
N THR A 217 14.22 43.67 -1.18
CA THR A 217 14.24 44.50 -2.39
C THR A 217 15.54 44.40 -3.19
N ILE A 218 16.63 43.89 -2.60
CA ILE A 218 17.96 43.83 -3.23
C ILE A 218 18.63 42.45 -3.17
N VAL A 219 18.22 41.57 -2.25
CA VAL A 219 18.71 40.19 -2.14
C VAL A 219 17.69 39.24 -2.79
N PRO A 220 18.06 38.48 -3.83
CA PRO A 220 17.16 37.51 -4.45
C PRO A 220 16.74 36.43 -3.46
N ASN A 221 15.43 36.23 -3.32
CA ASN A 221 14.87 35.18 -2.47
C ASN A 221 14.70 33.88 -3.29
N PRO A 222 15.39 32.78 -2.94
CA PRO A 222 15.26 31.50 -3.64
C PRO A 222 13.85 30.90 -3.57
N ALA A 223 13.04 31.26 -2.56
CA ALA A 223 11.66 30.80 -2.45
C ALA A 223 10.80 31.25 -3.65
N TRP A 224 10.96 32.50 -4.12
CA TRP A 224 10.24 32.99 -5.30
C TRP A 224 10.64 32.24 -6.57
N ARG A 225 11.92 31.87 -6.71
CA ARG A 225 12.36 31.05 -7.85
C ARG A 225 11.71 29.67 -7.85
N LEU A 226 11.55 29.05 -6.68
CA LEU A 226 10.81 27.78 -6.54
C LEU A 226 9.33 27.96 -6.90
N VAL A 227 8.67 29.02 -6.42
CA VAL A 227 7.27 29.32 -6.76
C VAL A 227 7.10 29.45 -8.27
N TRP A 228 7.98 30.19 -8.95
CA TRP A 228 7.91 30.35 -10.40
C TRP A 228 8.18 29.04 -11.14
N ALA A 229 9.16 28.24 -10.70
CA ALA A 229 9.42 26.93 -11.30
C ALA A 229 8.24 25.96 -11.14
N LEU A 230 7.60 25.93 -9.97
CA LEU A 230 6.41 25.10 -9.74
C LEU A 230 5.25 25.55 -10.63
N ALA A 231 5.08 26.86 -10.82
CA ALA A 231 4.05 27.43 -11.68
C ALA A 231 4.24 27.10 -13.18
N THR A 232 5.43 26.63 -13.60
CA THR A 232 5.65 26.18 -14.99
C THR A 232 5.39 24.70 -15.19
N LEU A 233 5.08 23.92 -14.14
CA LEU A 233 4.78 22.49 -14.28
C LEU A 233 3.32 22.23 -14.66
N LYS A 234 2.42 23.14 -14.27
CA LYS A 234 0.98 23.04 -14.50
C LYS A 234 0.36 24.42 -14.67
N ASN A 235 -0.54 24.59 -15.64
CA ASN A 235 -1.21 25.87 -15.90
C ASN A 235 -2.50 26.04 -15.06
N GLY A 236 -3.12 27.22 -15.16
CA GLY A 236 -4.38 27.55 -14.46
C GLY A 236 -5.61 26.73 -14.90
N ALA A 237 -5.50 25.93 -15.97
CA ALA A 237 -6.53 24.99 -16.42
C ALA A 237 -6.25 23.54 -15.96
N ASP A 238 -5.36 23.38 -14.98
CA ASP A 238 -4.91 22.10 -14.45
C ASP A 238 -4.22 21.17 -15.47
N GLN A 239 -3.63 21.71 -16.54
CA GLN A 239 -2.90 20.92 -17.54
C GLN A 239 -1.41 20.91 -17.25
N ILE A 240 -0.78 19.75 -17.43
CA ILE A 240 0.68 19.60 -17.34
C ILE A 240 1.32 20.33 -18.53
N THR A 241 2.29 21.20 -18.25
CA THR A 241 2.97 22.06 -19.24
C THR A 241 4.40 21.63 -19.55
N ILE A 242 4.82 20.46 -19.05
CA ILE A 242 6.12 19.87 -19.35
C ILE A 242 6.13 19.39 -20.80
N ASP A 243 7.10 19.88 -21.59
CA ASP A 243 7.24 19.56 -23.00
C ASP A 243 7.30 18.03 -23.24
N GLY A 244 6.53 17.56 -24.22
CA GLY A 244 6.48 16.14 -24.61
C GLY A 244 5.75 15.21 -23.63
N PHE A 245 5.39 15.65 -22.42
CA PHE A 245 4.82 14.78 -21.39
C PHE A 245 3.53 14.09 -21.85
N MET A 246 2.57 14.86 -22.37
CA MET A 246 1.30 14.31 -22.86
C MET A 246 1.46 13.48 -24.14
N GLY A 247 2.55 13.66 -24.89
CA GLY A 247 2.83 12.87 -26.10
C GLY A 247 3.18 11.40 -25.80
N ALA A 248 3.64 11.10 -24.58
CA ALA A 248 3.92 9.73 -24.13
C ALA A 248 2.67 9.01 -23.60
N VAL A 249 1.56 9.72 -23.36
CA VAL A 249 0.33 9.15 -22.81
C VAL A 249 -0.43 8.41 -23.92
N ARG A 250 -0.60 7.10 -23.75
CA ARG A 250 -1.43 6.30 -24.66
C ARG A 250 -2.91 6.70 -24.49
N PRO A 251 -3.62 7.05 -25.57
CA PRO A 251 -5.05 7.33 -25.49
C PRO A 251 -5.83 6.04 -25.18
N PRO A 252 -6.99 6.12 -24.49
CA PRO A 252 -7.82 4.95 -24.24
C PRO A 252 -8.41 4.44 -25.55
N THR A 253 -8.41 3.11 -25.70
CA THR A 253 -9.03 2.41 -26.82
C THR A 253 -10.56 2.43 -26.71
N ALA A 254 -11.26 2.00 -27.76
CA ALA A 254 -12.72 1.84 -27.70
C ALA A 254 -13.15 0.81 -26.64
N ALA A 255 -12.36 -0.26 -26.44
CA ALA A 255 -12.61 -1.25 -25.41
C ALA A 255 -12.45 -0.66 -24.01
N ASP A 256 -11.41 0.14 -23.77
CA ASP A 256 -11.21 0.83 -22.49
C ASP A 256 -12.38 1.74 -22.17
N ARG A 257 -12.86 2.52 -23.15
CA ARG A 257 -14.02 3.41 -22.98
C ARG A 257 -15.30 2.64 -22.66
N ALA A 258 -15.58 1.56 -23.38
CA ALA A 258 -16.76 0.73 -23.12
C ALA A 258 -16.72 0.10 -21.72
N LEU A 259 -15.55 -0.31 -21.24
CA LEU A 259 -15.38 -0.79 -19.86
C LEU A 259 -15.66 0.33 -18.85
N LEU A 260 -15.06 1.52 -19.04
CA LEU A 260 -15.23 2.67 -18.15
C LEU A 260 -16.68 3.15 -18.07
N GLU A 261 -17.39 3.20 -19.19
CA GLU A 261 -18.81 3.59 -19.25
C GLU A 261 -19.73 2.63 -18.46
N GLY A 262 -19.34 1.36 -18.36
CA GLY A 262 -20.07 0.35 -17.59
C GLY A 262 -19.68 0.30 -16.10
N LEU A 263 -18.61 0.99 -15.69
CA LEU A 263 -18.17 0.96 -14.30
C LEU A 263 -19.06 1.85 -13.42
N PRO A 264 -19.58 1.33 -12.31
CA PRO A 264 -20.34 2.14 -11.37
C PRO A 264 -19.41 3.11 -10.64
N PHE A 265 -19.74 4.41 -10.67
CA PHE A 265 -19.00 5.46 -9.99
C PHE A 265 -19.92 6.25 -9.05
N ASP A 266 -19.59 6.25 -7.76
CA ASP A 266 -20.29 7.10 -6.78
C ASP A 266 -19.62 8.48 -6.70
N GLU A 267 -19.96 9.34 -7.66
CA GLU A 267 -19.45 10.71 -7.75
C GLU A 267 -19.74 11.51 -6.46
N GLU A 268 -20.97 11.45 -5.95
CA GLU A 268 -21.36 12.18 -4.75
C GLU A 268 -20.64 11.66 -3.50
N GLY A 269 -20.46 10.35 -3.38
CA GLY A 269 -19.69 9.73 -2.30
C GLY A 269 -18.23 10.18 -2.34
N MET A 270 -17.59 10.17 -3.52
CA MET A 270 -16.21 10.62 -3.70
C MET A 270 -16.02 12.09 -3.32
N LEU A 271 -16.93 12.96 -3.74
CA LEU A 271 -16.90 14.38 -3.37
C LEU A 271 -17.05 14.58 -1.85
N ARG A 272 -17.99 13.85 -1.23
CA ARG A 272 -18.28 13.92 0.21
C ARG A 272 -17.12 13.43 1.08
N ILE A 273 -16.51 12.28 0.75
CA ILE A 273 -15.39 11.71 1.50
C ILE A 273 -14.17 12.65 1.51
N HIS A 274 -13.93 13.35 0.39
CA HIS A 274 -12.80 14.26 0.27
C HIS A 274 -13.14 15.71 0.67
N GLY A 275 -14.39 16.00 1.06
CA GLY A 275 -14.82 17.34 1.45
C GLY A 275 -14.75 18.38 0.32
N ILE A 276 -14.91 17.97 -0.94
CA ILE A 276 -14.79 18.83 -2.13
C ILE A 276 -16.14 18.99 -2.84
N THR A 277 -16.30 20.09 -3.58
CA THR A 277 -17.55 20.40 -4.30
C THR A 277 -17.49 20.12 -5.80
N ARG A 278 -16.30 19.85 -6.34
CA ARG A 278 -16.07 19.49 -7.75
C ARG A 278 -14.73 18.79 -7.93
N PHE A 279 -14.62 17.96 -8.96
CA PHE A 279 -13.33 17.44 -9.40
C PHE A 279 -12.51 18.48 -10.17
N VAL A 280 -11.22 18.19 -10.31
CA VAL A 280 -10.28 18.94 -11.14
C VAL A 280 -10.88 19.14 -12.54
N ARG A 281 -10.72 20.34 -13.12
CA ARG A 281 -11.27 20.70 -14.45
C ARG A 281 -12.80 20.57 -14.59
N GLY A 282 -13.55 20.42 -13.50
CA GLY A 282 -15.01 20.21 -13.56
C GLY A 282 -15.39 18.88 -14.21
N LEU A 283 -14.51 17.87 -14.14
CA LEU A 283 -14.80 16.52 -14.61
C LEU A 283 -15.99 15.91 -13.86
N ARG A 284 -16.65 14.95 -14.49
CA ARG A 284 -17.76 14.13 -13.96
C ARG A 284 -17.63 12.71 -14.50
N GLY A 285 -18.07 11.73 -13.72
CA GLY A 285 -17.95 10.32 -14.09
C GLY A 285 -16.50 9.83 -14.26
N TYR A 286 -16.35 8.74 -15.02
CA TYR A 286 -15.06 8.18 -15.46
C TYR A 286 -14.50 8.89 -16.71
#